data_AF-A0A413HAH4-F1
#
_entry.id   AF-A0A413HAH4-F1
#
_cell.length_a   1.000
_cell.length_b   1.000
_cell.length_c   1.000
_cell.angle_alpha   90.00
_cell.angle_beta   90.00
_cell.angle_gamma   90.00
#
_symmetry.space_group_name_H-M   'P 1'
#
loop_
_entity.id
_entity.type
_entity.pdbx_description
1 polymer ?
#
loop_
_entity_poly.entity_id
_entity_poly.type
_entity_poly.pdbx_seq_one_letter_code
_entity_poly.pdbx_strand_id
1 'polypeptide(L)'
;MYGDITLIDGTETQFMKCYSTMALQYHPESKKWEHANKRVAQFGDTAVVITDLEQFVDRIALVLTKQYGCDHCLLLADKVNYYCLGSTQNLTPMYSKGASYSWQNEFRIIFCEAIPNRENKFARPDKDGIFRPNAQSTILSLDDVHLDIGDIRDIAYAVPVGYLIYGSWWLGHAIRLATNSSKGITRLENLAINTRNEMRDYETPAVRLSMTIY
;
A
#
# COMPACT_ATOMS: atom_id res chain seq x y z
N MET A 1 -1.77 30.80 19.32
CA MET A 1 -3.11 30.35 19.77
C MET A 1 -3.92 30.14 18.50
N TYR A 2 -4.44 28.93 18.33
CA TYR A 2 -5.21 28.39 17.20
C TYR A 2 -4.68 28.65 15.79
N GLY A 3 -3.84 27.72 15.31
CA GLY A 3 -3.64 27.50 13.89
C GLY A 3 -4.40 26.23 13.49
N ASP A 4 -5.68 26.38 13.16
CA ASP A 4 -6.42 25.36 12.41
C ASP A 4 -5.95 25.41 10.94
N ILE A 5 -5.37 24.31 10.47
CA ILE A 5 -5.20 24.03 9.05
C ILE A 5 -5.60 22.56 8.83
N THR A 6 -6.90 22.32 8.78
CA THR A 6 -7.50 21.10 8.20
C THR A 6 -7.59 21.25 6.70
N LEU A 7 -6.66 20.64 5.97
CA LEU A 7 -6.88 20.27 4.57
C LEU A 7 -6.14 18.94 4.33
N ILE A 8 -6.59 17.87 4.96
CA ILE A 8 -6.46 16.53 4.39
C ILE A 8 -7.45 16.48 3.24
N ASP A 9 -7.06 15.86 2.13
CA ASP A 9 -7.76 15.78 0.86
C ASP A 9 -9.28 15.72 1.06
N GLY A 10 -10.01 16.78 0.70
CA GLY A 10 -11.46 16.89 0.93
C GLY A 10 -12.31 15.89 0.14
N THR A 11 -11.68 14.86 -0.46
CA THR A 11 -12.30 13.83 -1.29
C THR A 11 -12.30 12.47 -0.57
N GLU A 12 -12.78 11.41 -1.24
CA GLU A 12 -12.95 10.06 -0.65
C GLU A 12 -11.65 9.40 -0.18
N THR A 13 -10.50 9.84 -0.70
CA THR A 13 -9.17 9.27 -0.43
C THR A 13 -8.75 9.38 1.04
N GLN A 14 -9.21 10.40 1.78
CA GLN A 14 -8.90 10.55 3.20
C GLN A 14 -9.53 9.47 4.08
N PHE A 15 -10.58 8.80 3.59
CA PHE A 15 -11.28 7.73 4.30
C PHE A 15 -10.72 6.35 3.95
N MET A 16 -9.79 6.28 2.99
CA MET A 16 -9.08 5.05 2.66
C MET A 16 -8.05 4.72 3.74
N LYS A 17 -8.02 3.45 4.15
CA LYS A 17 -7.07 2.92 5.13
C LYS A 17 -5.83 2.45 4.39
N CYS A 18 -4.67 2.93 4.81
CA CYS A 18 -3.39 2.60 4.18
C CYS A 18 -2.52 1.79 5.14
N TYR A 19 -2.10 0.61 4.70
CA TYR A 19 -1.06 -0.17 5.33
C TYR A 19 0.21 -0.09 4.47
N SER A 20 1.29 0.45 5.02
CA SER A 20 2.56 0.65 4.32
C SER A 20 3.63 -0.28 4.88
N THR A 21 4.34 -0.98 4.01
CA THR A 21 5.52 -1.78 4.34
C THR A 21 6.73 -1.29 3.56
N MET A 22 7.93 -1.55 4.08
CA MET A 22 9.16 -1.38 3.31
C MET A 22 9.33 -2.59 2.37
N ALA A 23 9.46 -2.34 1.08
CA ALA A 23 9.80 -3.35 0.09
C ALA A 23 11.32 -3.52 0.03
N LEU A 24 11.78 -4.72 0.40
CA LEU A 24 13.17 -5.11 0.24
C LEU A 24 13.44 -5.44 -1.23
N GLN A 25 14.62 -5.06 -1.72
CA GLN A 25 15.00 -5.28 -3.11
C GLN A 25 15.97 -6.46 -3.23
N TYR A 26 15.64 -7.41 -4.11
CA TYR A 26 16.47 -8.58 -4.39
C TYR A 26 17.13 -8.42 -5.77
N HIS A 27 18.42 -8.71 -5.85
CA HIS A 27 19.18 -8.75 -7.10
C HIS A 27 19.38 -10.20 -7.54
N PRO A 28 18.72 -10.64 -8.64
CA PRO A 28 18.83 -12.02 -9.10
C PRO A 28 20.25 -12.41 -9.53
N GLU A 29 20.99 -11.47 -10.14
CA GLU A 29 22.34 -11.71 -10.66
C GLU A 29 23.34 -12.00 -9.53
N SER A 30 23.32 -11.18 -8.47
CA SER A 30 24.21 -11.34 -7.33
C SER A 30 23.65 -12.25 -6.24
N LYS A 31 22.38 -12.67 -6.38
CA LYS A 31 21.62 -13.46 -5.40
C LYS A 31 21.64 -12.87 -3.99
N LYS A 32 21.55 -11.54 -3.91
CA LYS A 32 21.63 -10.78 -2.66
C LYS A 32 20.46 -9.81 -2.55
N TRP A 33 20.07 -9.54 -1.32
CA TRP A 33 19.16 -8.44 -1.01
C TRP A 33 19.96 -7.15 -0.79
N GLU A 34 19.39 -6.02 -1.21
CA GLU A 34 19.89 -4.71 -0.85
C GLU A 34 19.79 -4.50 0.67
N HIS A 35 20.79 -3.84 1.23
CA HIS A 35 20.74 -3.40 2.62
C HIS A 35 19.77 -2.24 2.77
N ALA A 36 18.97 -2.29 3.85
CA ALA A 36 18.07 -1.20 4.19
C ALA A 36 18.85 0.05 4.61
N ASN A 37 18.25 1.22 4.36
CA ASN A 37 18.82 2.47 4.84
C ASN A 37 18.84 2.50 6.38
N LYS A 38 19.91 3.05 6.98
CA LYS A 38 20.06 3.17 8.44
C LYS A 38 18.90 3.87 9.14
N ARG A 39 18.18 4.75 8.44
CA ARG A 39 16.99 5.44 8.94
C ARG A 39 15.85 4.50 9.32
N VAL A 40 15.83 3.25 8.84
CA VAL A 40 14.82 2.27 9.24
C VAL A 40 14.83 1.97 10.75
N ALA A 41 15.99 2.18 11.42
CA ALA A 41 16.10 2.06 12.88
C ALA A 41 15.27 3.09 13.66
N GLN A 42 14.74 4.12 12.99
CA GLN A 42 13.82 5.10 13.61
C GLN A 42 12.44 4.50 13.90
N PHE A 43 12.07 3.39 13.27
CA PHE A 43 10.77 2.73 13.46
C PHE A 43 10.75 1.65 14.54
N GLY A 44 11.93 1.23 15.02
CA GLY A 44 12.07 0.17 16.01
C GLY A 44 13.38 -0.60 15.85
N ASP A 45 13.60 -1.55 16.76
CA ASP A 45 14.78 -2.42 16.76
C ASP A 45 14.54 -3.78 16.08
N THR A 46 13.28 -4.11 15.81
CA THR A 46 12.82 -5.39 15.26
C THR A 46 11.88 -5.14 14.08
N ALA A 47 12.15 -5.82 12.97
CA ALA A 47 11.32 -5.81 11.79
C ALA A 47 10.60 -7.15 11.63
N VAL A 48 9.32 -7.11 11.25
CA VAL A 48 8.60 -8.29 10.78
C VAL A 48 8.72 -8.34 9.27
N VAL A 49 9.48 -9.31 8.77
CA VAL A 49 9.74 -9.48 7.33
C VAL A 49 8.77 -10.52 6.78
N ILE A 50 7.86 -10.08 5.91
CA ILE A 50 6.93 -10.96 5.19
C ILE A 50 7.68 -11.63 4.04
N THR A 51 7.77 -12.95 4.07
CA THR A 51 8.52 -13.76 3.08
C THR A 51 7.64 -14.48 2.06
N ASP A 52 6.31 -14.43 2.23
CA ASP A 52 5.31 -14.87 1.26
C ASP A 52 4.21 -13.80 1.17
N LEU A 53 4.47 -12.78 0.35
CA LEU A 53 3.58 -11.63 0.20
C LEU A 53 2.25 -12.01 -0.49
N GLU A 54 2.25 -13.06 -1.31
CA GLU A 54 1.04 -13.57 -1.94
C GLU A 54 0.08 -14.12 -0.89
N GLN A 55 0.55 -15.03 -0.03
CA GLN A 55 -0.27 -15.54 1.07
C GLN A 55 -0.70 -14.44 2.04
N PHE A 56 0.15 -13.46 2.30
CA PHE A 56 -0.20 -12.33 3.16
C PHE A 56 -1.40 -11.54 2.60
N VAL A 57 -1.36 -11.21 1.30
CA VAL A 57 -2.45 -10.50 0.62
C VAL A 57 -3.71 -11.37 0.51
N ASP A 58 -3.56 -12.68 0.30
CA ASP A 58 -4.68 -13.61 0.30
C ASP A 58 -5.40 -13.67 1.65
N ARG A 59 -4.67 -13.65 2.76
CA ARG A 59 -5.26 -13.62 4.11
C ARG A 59 -5.99 -12.31 4.36
N ILE A 60 -5.42 -11.16 3.95
CA ILE A 60 -6.11 -9.87 4.03
C ILE A 60 -7.42 -9.91 3.23
N ALA A 61 -7.37 -10.32 1.97
CA ALA A 61 -8.56 -10.41 1.12
C ALA A 61 -9.63 -11.34 1.73
N LEU A 62 -9.22 -12.48 2.29
CA LEU A 62 -10.14 -13.41 2.95
C LEU A 62 -10.85 -12.78 4.15
N VAL A 63 -10.13 -12.05 5.00
CA VAL A 63 -10.71 -11.38 6.18
C VAL A 63 -11.65 -10.28 5.76
N LEU A 64 -11.25 -9.46 4.78
CA LEU A 64 -12.10 -8.40 4.23
C LEU A 64 -13.40 -8.97 3.65
N THR A 65 -13.31 -10.04 2.86
CA THR A 65 -14.49 -10.74 2.32
C THR A 65 -15.41 -11.27 3.43
N LYS A 66 -14.85 -11.79 4.53
CA LYS A 66 -15.65 -12.29 5.66
C LYS A 66 -16.32 -11.17 6.45
N GLN A 67 -15.63 -10.05 6.65
CA GLN A 67 -16.10 -8.94 7.47
C GLN A 67 -17.08 -8.04 6.74
N TYR A 68 -16.82 -7.77 5.46
CA TYR A 68 -17.57 -6.79 4.67
C TYR A 68 -18.37 -7.43 3.53
N GLY A 69 -17.98 -8.60 3.01
CA GLY A 69 -18.53 -9.18 1.77
C GLY A 69 -17.74 -8.74 0.53
N CYS A 70 -17.72 -9.58 -0.52
CA CYS A 70 -16.90 -9.38 -1.73
C CYS A 70 -17.15 -8.06 -2.46
N ASP A 71 -18.38 -7.52 -2.37
CA ASP A 71 -18.81 -6.37 -3.17
C ASP A 71 -18.81 -5.06 -2.37
N HIS A 72 -18.27 -5.06 -1.16
CA HIS A 72 -18.42 -3.95 -0.20
C HIS A 72 -17.08 -3.36 0.25
N CYS A 73 -16.01 -3.75 -0.43
CA CYS A 73 -14.69 -3.18 -0.21
C CYS A 73 -13.89 -3.05 -1.50
N LEU A 74 -13.14 -1.95 -1.60
CA LEU A 74 -12.06 -1.81 -2.55
C LEU A 74 -10.75 -2.20 -1.87
N LEU A 75 -9.97 -3.05 -2.54
CA LEU A 75 -8.61 -3.40 -2.17
C LEU A 75 -7.69 -3.01 -3.31
N LEU A 76 -6.65 -2.25 -3.00
CA LEU A 76 -5.59 -1.82 -3.92
C LEU A 76 -4.24 -2.18 -3.31
N ALA A 77 -3.25 -2.50 -4.13
CA ALA A 77 -1.88 -2.65 -3.65
C ALA A 77 -0.86 -2.39 -4.75
N ASP A 78 0.17 -1.59 -4.46
CA ASP A 78 1.29 -1.35 -5.37
C ASP A 78 2.52 -0.77 -4.66
N LYS A 79 3.65 -0.74 -5.37
CA LYS A 79 4.85 -0.02 -4.96
C LYS A 79 4.67 1.50 -5.11
N VAL A 80 5.29 2.24 -4.19
CA VAL A 80 5.29 3.70 -4.24
C VAL A 80 6.33 4.21 -5.24
N ASN A 81 5.90 5.14 -6.10
CA ASN A 81 6.76 5.88 -6.99
C ASN A 81 7.31 7.14 -6.31
N TYR A 82 8.56 7.50 -6.61
CA TYR A 82 9.20 8.67 -6.00
C TYR A 82 9.43 9.77 -7.02
N TYR A 83 9.01 10.99 -6.70
CA TYR A 83 9.10 12.14 -7.59
C TYR A 83 9.96 13.28 -7.01
N CYS A 84 10.61 14.03 -7.89
CA CYS A 84 11.34 15.24 -7.54
C CYS A 84 10.41 16.46 -7.65
N LEU A 85 10.31 17.24 -6.56
CA LEU A 85 9.45 18.43 -6.43
C LEU A 85 9.77 19.60 -7.39
N GLY A 86 10.69 19.42 -8.35
CA GLY A 86 11.03 20.42 -9.37
C GLY A 86 10.57 20.08 -10.80
N SER A 87 10.22 18.82 -11.08
CA SER A 87 9.87 18.36 -12.45
C SER A 87 8.38 18.10 -12.67
N THR A 88 7.58 18.09 -11.59
CA THR A 88 6.17 17.72 -11.61
C THR A 88 5.37 18.81 -10.91
N GLN A 89 4.61 19.60 -11.68
CA GLN A 89 3.65 20.58 -11.15
C GLN A 89 2.33 19.94 -10.69
N ASN A 90 2.15 18.64 -10.94
CA ASN A 90 0.90 17.94 -10.66
C ASN A 90 1.07 16.99 -9.49
N LEU A 91 0.25 17.22 -8.45
CA LEU A 91 -0.47 16.25 -7.62
C LEU A 91 0.36 15.16 -6.92
N THR A 92 -0.05 14.74 -5.72
CA THR A 92 0.59 13.62 -5.01
C THR A 92 -0.33 12.40 -5.09
N PRO A 93 -0.19 11.52 -6.10
CA PRO A 93 -0.97 10.28 -6.17
C PRO A 93 -0.82 9.46 -4.88
N MET A 94 -1.84 8.65 -4.55
CA MET A 94 -1.83 7.75 -3.38
C MET A 94 -0.63 6.79 -3.33
N TYR A 95 -0.04 6.48 -4.48
CA TYR A 95 1.18 5.67 -4.62
C TYR A 95 2.38 6.51 -5.03
N SER A 96 2.46 7.78 -4.59
CA SER A 96 3.59 8.67 -4.84
C SER A 96 4.10 9.30 -3.55
N LYS A 97 5.42 9.51 -3.47
CA LYS A 97 6.07 10.20 -2.34
C LYS A 97 7.24 11.04 -2.84
N GLY A 98 7.56 12.12 -2.12
CA GLY A 98 8.72 12.94 -2.45
C GLY A 98 10.01 12.10 -2.42
N ALA A 99 10.93 12.39 -3.35
CA ALA A 99 12.20 11.67 -3.50
C ALA A 99 13.08 11.66 -2.23
N SER A 100 12.88 12.58 -1.29
CA SER A 100 13.55 12.56 0.02
C SER A 100 13.24 11.32 0.87
N TYR A 101 12.17 10.59 0.52
CA TYR A 101 11.74 9.35 1.18
C TYR A 101 12.03 8.09 0.35
N SER A 102 12.69 8.20 -0.81
CA SER A 102 12.98 7.05 -1.68
C SER A 102 13.74 5.92 -0.98
N TRP A 103 14.49 6.25 0.07
CA TRP A 103 15.22 5.29 0.90
C TRP A 103 14.32 4.23 1.59
N GLN A 104 13.00 4.46 1.68
CA GLN A 104 12.05 3.53 2.31
C GLN A 104 11.51 2.46 1.36
N ASN A 105 11.62 2.65 0.04
CA ASN A 105 11.12 1.71 -0.98
C ASN A 105 9.74 1.09 -0.62
N GLU A 106 8.69 1.89 -0.43
CA GLU A 106 7.42 1.39 0.12
C GLU A 106 6.60 0.50 -0.83
N PHE A 107 5.91 -0.47 -0.25
CA PHE A 107 4.75 -1.16 -0.83
C PHE A 107 3.53 -0.85 0.02
N ARG A 108 2.44 -0.41 -0.60
CA ARG A 108 1.22 -0.03 0.10
C ARG A 108 0.08 -0.97 -0.26
N ILE A 109 -0.70 -1.32 0.75
CA ILE A 109 -2.02 -1.92 0.60
C ILE A 109 -3.02 -0.87 1.06
N ILE A 110 -4.01 -0.59 0.23
CA ILE A 110 -5.03 0.40 0.51
C ILE A 110 -6.38 -0.28 0.47
N PHE A 111 -7.16 -0.05 1.51
CA PHE A 111 -8.49 -0.59 1.70
C PHE A 111 -9.49 0.55 1.87
N CYS A 112 -10.66 0.39 1.28
CA CYS A 112 -11.76 1.32 1.42
C CYS A 112 -13.07 0.56 1.55
N GLU A 113 -13.85 0.87 2.59
CA GLU A 113 -15.21 0.36 2.72
C GLU A 113 -16.14 1.11 1.77
N ALA A 114 -17.01 0.37 1.10
CA ALA A 114 -17.97 0.90 0.16
C ALA A 114 -19.39 0.67 0.68
N ILE A 115 -20.28 1.64 0.45
CA ILE A 115 -21.69 1.54 0.81
C ILE A 115 -22.39 0.68 -0.25
N PRO A 116 -22.91 -0.51 0.12
CA PRO A 116 -23.62 -1.38 -0.81
C PRO A 116 -24.75 -0.64 -1.52
N ASN A 117 -24.88 -0.82 -2.83
CA ASN A 117 -26.00 -0.31 -3.64
C ASN A 117 -26.24 1.22 -3.56
N ARG A 118 -25.27 2.00 -3.06
CA ARG A 118 -25.32 3.46 -3.07
C ARG A 118 -24.42 4.00 -4.16
N GLU A 119 -25.04 4.37 -5.27
CA GLU A 119 -24.37 5.02 -6.40
C GLU A 119 -23.54 6.21 -5.91
N ASN A 120 -22.24 6.17 -6.20
CA ASN A 120 -21.32 7.27 -6.01
C ASN A 120 -21.60 8.31 -7.11
N LYS A 121 -22.42 9.30 -6.77
CA LYS A 121 -22.77 10.42 -7.66
C LYS A 121 -21.58 11.30 -8.04
N PHE A 122 -20.43 11.09 -7.41
CA PHE A 122 -19.16 11.76 -7.67
C PHE A 122 -18.14 10.83 -8.32
N ALA A 123 -18.51 9.58 -8.63
CA ALA A 123 -17.64 8.67 -9.36
C ALA A 123 -17.27 9.31 -10.68
N ARG A 124 -15.97 9.43 -10.93
CA ARG A 124 -15.51 9.93 -12.22
C ARG A 124 -15.92 8.94 -13.31
N PRO A 125 -16.39 9.42 -14.48
CA PRO A 125 -16.55 8.55 -15.62
C PRO A 125 -15.20 7.93 -15.97
N ASP A 126 -15.21 6.72 -16.52
CA ASP A 126 -13.99 6.13 -17.07
C ASP A 126 -13.45 6.94 -18.25
N LYS A 127 -12.32 6.50 -18.81
CA LYS A 127 -11.67 7.13 -19.97
C LYS A 127 -12.59 7.33 -21.19
N ASP A 128 -13.68 6.56 -21.28
CA ASP A 128 -14.63 6.58 -22.38
C ASP A 128 -15.88 7.42 -22.05
N GLY A 129 -15.88 8.13 -20.91
CA GLY A 129 -16.98 8.98 -20.46
C GLY A 129 -18.12 8.22 -19.80
N ILE A 130 -17.96 6.91 -19.53
CA ILE A 130 -19.00 6.06 -18.98
C ILE A 130 -18.91 6.09 -17.45
N PHE A 131 -19.99 6.57 -16.81
CA PHE A 131 -20.15 6.41 -15.37
C PHE A 131 -20.37 4.93 -15.07
N ARG A 132 -19.51 4.35 -14.21
CA ARG A 132 -19.69 2.95 -13.80
C ARG A 132 -20.99 2.86 -12.98
N PRO A 133 -22.02 2.13 -13.45
CA PRO A 133 -23.34 2.07 -12.80
C PRO A 133 -23.30 1.41 -11.41
N ASN A 134 -22.18 0.77 -11.05
CA ASN A 134 -21.93 0.14 -9.77
C ASN A 134 -20.86 0.84 -8.93
N ALA A 135 -20.49 2.09 -9.27
CA ALA A 135 -19.57 2.83 -8.41
C ALA A 135 -20.23 3.04 -7.05
N GLN A 136 -19.74 2.39 -6.01
CA GLN A 136 -20.28 2.49 -4.67
C GLN A 136 -19.65 3.68 -3.94
N SER A 137 -20.45 4.41 -3.17
CA SER A 137 -19.97 5.52 -2.35
C SER A 137 -19.05 5.01 -1.25
N THR A 138 -17.97 5.73 -0.95
CA THR A 138 -17.08 5.38 0.16
C THR A 138 -17.75 5.62 1.52
N ILE A 139 -17.53 4.73 2.50
CA ILE A 139 -17.87 5.01 3.89
C ILE A 139 -16.91 6.09 4.42
N LEU A 140 -17.47 7.20 4.89
CA LEU A 140 -16.72 8.36 5.38
C LEU A 140 -16.34 8.18 6.86
N SER A 141 -15.59 7.13 7.19
CA SER A 141 -15.10 6.88 8.55
C SER A 141 -13.59 7.07 8.66
N LEU A 142 -13.18 7.80 9.69
CA LEU A 142 -11.77 7.94 10.08
C LEU A 142 -11.36 6.90 11.13
N ASP A 143 -12.27 6.07 11.62
CA ASP A 143 -11.99 5.06 12.64
C ASP A 143 -10.95 4.04 12.16
N ASP A 144 -10.15 3.54 13.09
CA ASP A 144 -9.18 2.50 12.79
C ASP A 144 -9.87 1.19 12.44
N VAL A 145 -9.33 0.48 11.45
CA VAL A 145 -9.81 -0.85 11.04
C VAL A 145 -8.81 -1.89 11.52
N HIS A 146 -9.30 -2.85 12.30
CA HIS A 146 -8.50 -3.99 12.75
C HIS A 146 -8.85 -5.23 11.94
N LEU A 147 -7.85 -5.84 11.30
CA LEU A 147 -7.99 -7.07 10.53
C LEU A 147 -7.19 -8.19 11.21
N ASP A 148 -7.89 -9.20 11.72
CA ASP A 148 -7.25 -10.42 12.23
C ASP A 148 -6.98 -11.39 11.07
N ILE A 149 -5.74 -11.39 10.58
CA ILE A 149 -5.25 -12.26 9.51
C ILE A 149 -4.73 -13.62 10.00
N GLY A 150 -4.88 -13.90 11.31
CA GLY A 150 -4.38 -15.10 11.96
C GLY A 150 -2.86 -15.11 12.20
N ASP A 151 -2.35 -16.27 12.60
CA ASP A 151 -0.92 -16.48 12.84
C ASP A 151 -0.12 -16.37 11.53
N ILE A 152 0.89 -15.50 11.51
CA ILE A 152 1.74 -15.25 10.34
C ILE A 152 3.13 -15.89 10.42
N ARG A 153 3.44 -16.68 11.47
CA ARG A 153 4.78 -17.26 11.68
C ARG A 153 5.22 -18.20 10.56
N ASP A 154 4.29 -18.68 9.74
CA ASP A 154 4.58 -19.51 8.57
C ASP A 154 4.96 -18.69 7.31
N ILE A 155 4.69 -17.38 7.31
CA ILE A 155 4.92 -16.47 6.18
C ILE A 155 5.76 -15.24 6.55
N ALA A 156 6.22 -15.14 7.79
CA ALA A 156 6.95 -13.98 8.29
C ALA A 156 7.99 -14.35 9.36
N TYR A 157 9.06 -13.55 9.43
CA TYR A 157 10.10 -13.67 10.45
C TYR A 157 10.29 -12.37 11.19
N ALA A 158 10.46 -12.44 12.50
CA ALA A 158 10.94 -11.32 13.31
C ALA A 158 12.47 -11.27 13.22
N VAL A 159 13.00 -10.16 12.73
CA VAL A 159 14.43 -9.97 12.46
C VAL A 159 14.90 -8.68 13.12
N PRO A 160 16.04 -8.67 13.82
CA PRO A 160 16.64 -7.42 14.28
C PRO A 160 16.91 -6.47 13.12
N VAL A 161 16.54 -5.20 13.26
CA VAL A 161 16.74 -4.17 12.23
C VAL A 161 18.22 -4.04 11.84
N GLY A 162 19.15 -4.27 12.77
CA GLY A 162 20.57 -4.32 12.48
C GLY A 162 20.95 -5.32 11.38
N TYR A 163 20.22 -6.44 11.24
CA TYR A 163 20.46 -7.41 10.17
C TYR A 163 19.93 -6.95 8.81
N LEU A 164 18.90 -6.10 8.78
CA LEU A 164 18.45 -5.47 7.52
C LEU A 164 19.48 -4.44 7.03
N ILE A 165 20.10 -3.69 7.94
CA ILE A 165 21.02 -2.60 7.62
C ILE A 165 22.44 -3.11 7.33
N TYR A 166 22.94 -4.06 8.11
CA TYR A 166 24.34 -4.48 8.10
C TYR A 166 24.54 -5.98 7.85
N GLY A 167 23.51 -6.79 8.08
CA GLY A 167 23.60 -8.24 8.06
C GLY A 167 23.01 -8.87 6.81
N SER A 168 22.88 -10.19 6.85
CA SER A 168 22.23 -10.97 5.81
C SER A 168 21.00 -11.65 6.38
N TRP A 169 19.95 -10.85 6.60
CA TRP A 169 18.70 -11.31 7.23
C TRP A 169 18.09 -12.54 6.56
N TRP A 170 18.35 -12.76 5.26
CA TRP A 170 17.82 -13.87 4.47
C TRP A 170 18.51 -15.21 4.74
N LEU A 171 19.68 -15.23 5.40
CA LEU A 171 20.41 -16.47 5.65
C LEU A 171 19.64 -17.35 6.63
N GLY A 172 19.36 -18.60 6.23
CA GLY A 172 18.62 -19.56 7.04
C GLY A 172 17.10 -19.41 6.98
N HIS A 173 16.57 -18.43 6.25
CA HIS A 173 15.13 -18.23 6.10
C HIS A 173 14.64 -18.74 4.74
N ALA A 174 13.54 -19.49 4.75
CA ALA A 174 12.85 -19.86 3.52
C ALA A 174 12.09 -18.64 2.99
N ILE A 175 12.43 -18.20 1.78
CA ILE A 175 11.80 -17.03 1.14
C ILE A 175 11.07 -17.48 -0.12
N ARG A 176 9.80 -17.07 -0.25
CA ARG A 176 9.00 -17.30 -1.44
C ARG A 176 8.92 -16.00 -2.22
N LEU A 177 9.69 -15.94 -3.30
CA LEU A 177 9.61 -14.84 -4.23
C LEU A 177 8.33 -15.00 -5.07
N ALA A 178 7.54 -13.93 -5.16
CA ALA A 178 6.48 -13.81 -6.14
C ALA A 178 7.12 -13.60 -7.53
N THR A 179 7.68 -14.66 -8.11
CA THR A 179 8.26 -14.63 -9.44
C THR A 179 7.67 -15.77 -10.25
N ASN A 180 6.92 -15.42 -11.30
CA ASN A 180 6.45 -16.28 -12.38
C ASN A 180 6.09 -17.70 -11.92
N SER A 181 4.92 -17.81 -11.29
CA SER A 181 4.32 -19.11 -11.08
C SER A 181 4.17 -19.81 -12.44
N SER A 182 4.42 -21.11 -12.51
CA SER A 182 4.02 -21.94 -13.66
C SER A 182 2.49 -21.99 -13.86
N LYS A 183 1.72 -21.31 -13.01
CA LYS A 183 0.25 -21.26 -12.95
C LYS A 183 -0.36 -19.96 -13.50
N GLY A 184 0.46 -19.03 -14.02
CA GLY A 184 -0.02 -17.73 -14.54
C GLY A 184 0.10 -16.58 -13.54
N ILE A 185 -0.66 -15.51 -13.79
CA ILE A 185 -0.63 -14.25 -13.01
C ILE A 185 -1.23 -14.50 -11.60
N THR A 186 -0.46 -14.22 -10.56
CA THR A 186 -0.86 -14.35 -9.14
C THR A 186 -1.95 -13.34 -8.75
N ARG A 187 -2.63 -13.54 -7.59
CA ARG A 187 -3.60 -12.54 -7.09
C ARG A 187 -2.94 -11.20 -6.83
N LEU A 188 -1.75 -11.21 -6.25
CA LEU A 188 -0.98 -10.00 -5.98
C LEU A 188 -0.61 -9.25 -7.26
N GLU A 189 -0.16 -9.95 -8.30
CA GLU A 189 0.15 -9.33 -9.59
C GLU A 189 -1.11 -8.76 -10.26
N ASN A 190 -2.22 -9.49 -10.24
CA ASN A 190 -3.51 -8.99 -10.73
C ASN A 190 -3.98 -7.75 -9.94
N LEU A 191 -3.84 -7.78 -8.62
CA LEU A 191 -4.18 -6.65 -7.75
C LEU A 191 -3.33 -5.42 -8.08
N ALA A 192 -2.03 -5.59 -8.29
CA ALA A 192 -1.15 -4.49 -8.68
C ALA A 192 -1.46 -3.95 -10.08
N ILE A 193 -1.71 -4.82 -11.06
CA ILE A 193 -2.13 -4.42 -12.41
C ILE A 193 -3.45 -3.65 -12.36
N ASN A 194 -4.45 -4.18 -11.64
CA ASN A 194 -5.75 -3.52 -11.48
C ASN A 194 -5.59 -2.18 -10.76
N THR A 195 -4.76 -2.12 -9.70
CA THR A 195 -4.47 -0.88 -8.99
C THR A 195 -3.89 0.17 -9.93
N ARG A 196 -2.89 -0.18 -10.75
CA ARG A 196 -2.32 0.74 -11.73
C ARG A 196 -3.33 1.19 -12.77
N ASN A 197 -4.18 0.29 -13.25
CA ASN A 197 -5.22 0.60 -14.23
C ASN A 197 -6.29 1.54 -13.65
N GLU A 198 -6.77 1.27 -12.44
CA GLU A 198 -7.73 2.12 -11.73
C GLU A 198 -7.12 3.49 -11.42
N MET A 199 -5.86 3.53 -10.96
CA MET A 199 -5.19 4.78 -10.57
C MET A 199 -4.60 5.58 -11.73
N ARG A 200 -4.49 5.02 -12.95
CA ARG A 200 -3.83 5.67 -14.10
C ARG A 200 -4.39 7.05 -14.39
N ASP A 201 -5.70 7.20 -14.19
CA ASP A 201 -6.45 8.41 -14.54
C ASP A 201 -6.88 9.20 -13.27
N TYR A 202 -6.45 8.77 -12.07
CA TYR A 202 -6.68 9.47 -10.80
C TYR A 202 -5.65 10.59 -10.57
N GLU A 203 -6.02 11.78 -11.00
CA GLU A 203 -5.39 13.03 -10.57
C GLU A 203 -6.03 13.51 -9.24
N THR A 204 -5.33 13.32 -8.10
CA THR A 204 -5.77 13.78 -6.77
C THR A 204 -5.22 15.18 -6.44
N PRO A 205 -6.04 16.19 -6.12
CA PRO A 205 -5.58 17.53 -5.75
C PRO A 205 -4.51 17.50 -4.65
N ALA A 206 -3.48 18.33 -4.77
CA ALA A 206 -2.32 18.30 -3.87
C ALA A 206 -2.72 18.67 -2.44
N VAL A 207 -2.38 17.80 -1.48
CA VAL A 207 -2.30 18.19 -0.08
C VAL A 207 -0.84 18.16 0.36
N ARG A 208 -0.33 19.32 0.78
CA ARG A 208 0.98 19.46 1.41
C ARG A 208 0.98 18.67 2.71
N LEU A 209 1.90 17.71 2.83
CA LEU A 209 2.29 17.13 4.12
C LEU A 209 2.93 18.23 4.98
N SER A 210 2.22 18.70 6.01
CA SER A 210 2.83 19.38 7.16
C SER A 210 2.85 18.40 8.34
N MET A 211 4.05 17.96 8.73
CA MET A 211 4.25 17.20 9.96
C MET A 211 4.57 18.19 11.08
N THR A 212 3.81 18.15 12.17
CA THR A 212 4.22 18.74 13.46
C THR A 212 4.55 17.58 14.38
N ILE A 213 5.78 17.55 14.90
CA ILE A 213 6.23 16.61 15.93
C ILE A 213 5.97 17.27 17.28
N TYR A 214 5.37 16.52 18.21
CA TYR A 214 5.47 16.81 19.65
C TYR A 214 6.52 15.89 20.27
#